data_AF-A0A242WD64-F1
#
_entry.id   AF-A0A242WD64-F1
#
_cell.length_a   1.000
_cell.length_b   1.000
_cell.length_c   1.000
_cell.angle_alpha   90.00
_cell.angle_beta   90.00
_cell.angle_gamma   90.00
#
_symmetry.space_group_name_H-M   'P 1'
#
loop_
_entity.id
_entity.type
_entity.pdbx_description
1 polymer ?
#
loop_
_entity_poly.entity_id
_entity_poly.type
_entity_poly.pdbx_seq_one_letter_code
_entity_poly.pdbx_strand_id
1 'polypeptide(L)'
;MRLVVIHDSEGTIISLTAIPPNGLSTGKVLKPGEYMTELEAMEIMLNLDEEEIMKHLLNITDNYKLDISSNTPRLIKLNENELQKINQRLKKSYLKRDKISSRK
;
A
#
# COMPACT_ATOMS: atom_id res chain seq x y z
N MET A 1 9.45 8.84 12.35
CA MET A 1 9.55 7.99 11.14
C MET A 1 8.32 8.29 10.31
N ARG A 2 8.43 8.25 8.99
CA ARG A 2 7.33 8.55 8.07
C ARG A 2 6.99 7.31 7.26
N LEU A 3 5.73 7.17 6.91
CA LEU A 3 5.25 6.09 6.06
C LEU A 3 4.75 6.70 4.76
N VAL A 4 5.41 6.37 3.66
CA VAL A 4 4.96 6.76 2.33
C VAL A 4 4.08 5.65 1.77
N VAL A 5 2.83 5.99 1.49
CA VAL A 5 1.83 5.11 0.91
C VAL A 5 1.61 5.54 -0.53
N ILE A 6 1.84 4.62 -1.47
CA ILE A 6 1.42 4.78 -2.86
C ILE A 6 0.17 3.94 -3.07
N HIS A 7 -0.88 4.58 -3.56
CA HIS A 7 -2.20 3.96 -3.66
C HIS A 7 -2.94 4.37 -4.94
N ASP A 8 -3.99 3.64 -5.28
CA ASP A 8 -4.91 4.01 -6.36
C ASP A 8 -5.98 5.01 -5.88
N SER A 9 -6.87 5.41 -6.79
CA SER A 9 -7.99 6.31 -6.49
C SER A 9 -9.04 5.76 -5.53
N GLU A 10 -9.00 4.47 -5.19
CA GLU A 10 -9.87 3.85 -4.19
C GLU A 10 -9.17 3.66 -2.83
N GLY A 11 -7.92 4.10 -2.72
CA GLY A 11 -7.09 3.93 -1.53
C GLY A 11 -6.46 2.54 -1.39
N THR A 12 -6.53 1.70 -2.42
CA THR A 12 -5.84 0.40 -2.43
C THR A 12 -4.33 0.64 -2.41
N ILE A 13 -3.64 0.06 -1.43
CA ILE A 13 -2.19 0.20 -1.29
C ILE A 13 -1.50 -0.58 -2.42
N ILE A 14 -0.70 0.13 -3.21
CA ILE A 14 0.14 -0.43 -4.28
C ILE A 14 1.56 -0.67 -3.76
N SER A 15 2.06 0.25 -2.93
CA SER A 15 3.41 0.19 -2.40
C SER A 15 3.48 0.99 -1.10
N LEU A 16 4.26 0.47 -0.16
CA LEU A 16 4.44 1.05 1.15
C LEU A 16 5.94 1.19 1.45
N THR A 17 6.36 2.32 2.01
CA THR A 17 7.77 2.53 2.37
C THR A 17 7.89 3.27 3.69
N ALA A 18 8.62 2.66 4.61
CA ALA A 18 9.05 3.28 5.85
C ALA A 18 10.29 4.14 5.61
N ILE A 19 10.25 5.41 6.04
CA ILE A 19 11.35 6.35 5.96
C ILE A 19 11.76 6.75 7.39
N PRO A 20 13.02 6.54 7.80
CA PRO A 20 13.49 6.98 9.10
C PRO A 20 13.40 8.51 9.24
N PRO A 21 13.42 9.08 10.46
CA PRO A 21 13.27 10.53 10.68
C PRO A 21 14.16 11.43 9.81
N ASN A 22 15.36 10.96 9.47
CA ASN A 22 16.35 11.68 8.65
C ASN A 22 16.51 11.08 7.24
N GLY A 23 15.66 10.14 6.85
CA GLY A 23 15.70 9.52 5.54
C GLY A 23 15.20 10.47 4.44
N LEU A 24 15.87 10.44 3.29
CA LEU A 24 15.41 11.15 2.10
C LEU A 24 14.08 10.58 1.61
N SER A 25 13.22 11.45 1.08
CA SER A 25 11.96 11.04 0.45
C SER A 25 12.22 10.06 -0.71
N THR A 26 11.28 9.15 -0.93
CA THR A 26 11.40 8.14 -1.98
C THR A 26 11.36 8.80 -3.36
N GLY A 27 12.41 8.63 -4.17
CA GLY A 27 12.49 9.15 -5.55
C GLY A 27 11.61 8.41 -6.56
N LYS A 28 10.49 7.82 -6.12
CA LYS A 28 9.65 6.97 -6.97
C LYS A 28 8.78 7.83 -7.88
N VAL A 29 8.91 7.60 -9.18
CA VAL A 29 8.02 8.21 -10.19
C VAL A 29 6.67 7.51 -10.14
N LEU A 30 5.61 8.26 -9.90
CA LEU A 30 4.23 7.76 -9.89
C LEU A 30 3.74 7.52 -11.32
N LYS A 31 3.02 6.41 -11.51
CA LYS A 31 2.33 6.12 -12.78
C LYS A 31 0.98 6.85 -12.82
N PRO A 32 0.39 7.06 -14.02
CA PRO A 32 -0.98 7.58 -14.11
C PRO A 32 -1.96 6.75 -13.29
N GLY A 33 -2.72 7.43 -12.42
CA GLY A 33 -3.67 6.79 -11.49
C GLY A 33 -3.06 6.36 -10.15
N GLU A 34 -1.75 6.52 -9.94
CA GLU A 34 -1.10 6.36 -8.63
C GLU A 34 -1.00 7.71 -7.91
N TYR A 35 -1.25 7.67 -6.60
CA TYR A 35 -1.16 8.81 -5.70
C TYR A 35 -0.21 8.49 -4.57
N MET A 36 0.47 9.51 -4.04
CA MET A 36 1.39 9.38 -2.91
C MET A 36 0.88 10.16 -1.72
N THR A 37 0.80 9.50 -0.58
CA THR A 37 0.42 10.10 0.70
C THR A 37 1.50 9.79 1.74
N GLU A 38 1.94 10.81 2.48
CA GLU A 38 2.82 10.63 3.64
C GLU A 38 1.98 10.57 4.92
N LEU A 39 2.24 9.58 5.77
CA LEU A 39 1.66 9.43 7.10
C LEU A 39 2.78 9.53 8.13
N GLU A 40 2.50 10.11 9.29
CA GLU A 40 3.39 9.93 10.44
C GLU A 40 3.28 8.49 10.94
N ALA A 41 4.42 7.79 10.99
CA ALA A 41 4.45 6.45 11.55
C ALA A 41 4.43 6.54 13.09
N MET A 42 3.65 5.68 13.74
CA MET A 42 3.55 5.62 15.20
C MET A 42 4.93 5.44 15.85
N GLU A 43 5.14 6.04 17.02
CA GLU A 43 6.39 5.90 17.80
C GLU A 43 6.80 4.44 18.02
N ILE A 44 5.83 3.52 18.06
CA ILE A 44 6.07 2.08 18.21
C ILE A 44 6.96 1.53 17.09
N MET A 45 6.81 2.03 15.85
CA MET A 45 7.64 1.57 14.71
C MET A 45 9.11 2.04 14.80
N LEU A 46 9.41 3.05 15.62
CA LEU A 46 10.79 3.56 15.78
C LEU A 46 11.70 2.60 16.57
N ASN A 47 11.11 1.73 17.37
CA ASN A 47 11.84 0.82 18.26
C ASN A 47 11.88 -0.62 17.72
N LEU A 48 11.28 -0.87 16.56
CA LEU A 48 11.26 -2.18 15.92
C LEU A 48 12.57 -2.40 15.13
N ASP A 49 13.01 -3.65 15.10
CA ASP A 49 14.09 -4.03 14.17
C ASP A 49 13.61 -4.10 12.72
N GLU A 50 14.53 -4.28 11.78
CA GLU A 50 14.21 -4.31 10.35
C GLU A 50 13.22 -5.44 9.98
N GLU A 51 13.33 -6.61 10.61
CA GLU A 51 12.47 -7.75 10.33
C GLU A 51 11.05 -7.49 10.82
N GLU A 52 10.91 -6.91 12.00
CA GLU A 52 9.64 -6.50 12.59
C GLU A 52 8.97 -5.38 11.79
N ILE A 53 9.74 -4.38 11.33
CA ILE A 53 9.24 -3.34 10.43
C ILE A 53 8.71 -3.98 9.15
N MET A 54 9.47 -4.88 8.53
CA MET A 54 9.04 -5.56 7.30
C MET A 54 7.76 -6.39 7.51
N LYS A 55 7.66 -7.15 8.61
CA LYS A 55 6.42 -7.88 8.96
C LYS A 55 5.23 -6.93 9.10
N HIS A 56 5.45 -5.77 9.75
CA HIS A 56 4.38 -4.79 9.93
C HIS A 56 3.93 -4.17 8.60
N LEU A 57 4.88 -3.82 7.72
CA LEU A 57 4.59 -3.26 6.39
C LEU A 57 3.84 -4.26 5.50
N LEU A 58 4.22 -5.54 5.55
CA LEU A 58 3.50 -6.62 4.84
C LEU A 58 2.06 -6.75 5.37
N ASN A 59 1.89 -6.81 6.69
CA ASN A 59 0.58 -6.87 7.31
C ASN A 59 -0.32 -5.67 6.92
N ILE A 60 0.25 -4.46 6.83
CA ILE A 60 -0.47 -3.27 6.36
C ILE A 60 -0.91 -3.45 4.91
N THR A 61 0.01 -3.85 4.03
CA THR A 61 -0.24 -3.99 2.60
C THR A 61 -1.33 -5.03 2.31
N ASP A 62 -1.38 -6.11 3.09
CA ASP A 62 -2.35 -7.19 2.88
C ASP A 62 -3.72 -6.90 3.51
N ASN A 63 -3.77 -6.16 4.62
CA ASN A 63 -4.97 -6.08 5.46
C ASN A 63 -5.54 -4.68 5.61
N TYR A 64 -4.95 -3.65 5.01
CA TYR A 64 -5.38 -2.27 5.17
C TYR A 64 -5.54 -1.57 3.82
N LYS A 65 -6.37 -0.52 3.81
CA LYS A 65 -6.41 0.48 2.74
C LYS A 65 -6.22 1.87 3.32
N LEU A 66 -5.87 2.82 2.47
CA LEU A 66 -5.84 4.21 2.85
C LEU A 66 -7.25 4.80 2.75
N ASP A 67 -7.75 5.33 3.87
CA ASP A 67 -8.96 6.16 3.89
C ASP A 67 -8.60 7.55 3.35
N ILE A 68 -8.93 7.76 2.08
CA ILE A 68 -8.78 9.04 1.37
C ILE A 68 -10.07 9.88 1.41
N SER A 69 -11.14 9.34 1.99
CA SER A 69 -12.44 10.03 2.10
C SER A 69 -12.50 10.97 3.31
N SER A 70 -11.66 10.72 4.32
CA SER A 70 -11.48 11.59 5.47
C SER A 70 -10.52 12.73 5.16
N ASN A 71 -10.75 13.90 5.78
CA ASN A 71 -9.84 15.05 5.69
C ASN A 71 -8.42 14.75 6.18
N THR A 72 -8.26 13.71 7.00
CA THR A 72 -6.97 13.22 7.48
C THR A 72 -6.74 11.81 6.97
N PRO A 73 -5.75 11.57 6.11
CA PRO A 73 -5.46 10.24 5.59
C PRO A 73 -5.06 9.29 6.72
N ARG A 74 -5.62 8.07 6.70
CA ARG A 74 -5.32 7.05 7.71
C ARG A 74 -5.47 5.65 7.16
N LEU A 75 -4.75 4.70 7.74
CA LEU A 75 -4.91 3.28 7.40
C LEU A 75 -6.16 2.74 8.09
N ILE A 76 -7.04 2.11 7.30
CA ILE A 76 -8.23 1.43 7.80
C ILE A 76 -8.15 -0.06 7.47
N LYS A 77 -8.43 -0.89 8.47
CA LYS A 77 -8.41 -2.34 8.32
C LYS A 77 -9.52 -2.76 7.37
N LEU A 78 -9.16 -3.59 6.38
CA LEU A 78 -10.10 -4.20 5.46
C LEU A 78 -10.97 -5.21 6.22
N ASN A 79 -12.25 -5.21 5.90
CA ASN A 79 -13.13 -6.30 6.30
C ASN A 79 -13.03 -7.46 5.31
N GLU A 80 -13.59 -8.62 5.67
CA GLU A 80 -13.54 -9.84 4.85
C GLU A 80 -14.09 -9.63 3.44
N ASN A 81 -15.16 -8.83 3.28
CA ASN A 81 -15.77 -8.55 1.99
C ASN A 81 -14.83 -7.74 1.07
N GLU A 82 -14.13 -6.75 1.61
CA GLU A 82 -13.19 -5.93 0.85
C GLU A 82 -11.96 -6.75 0.44
N LEU A 83 -11.44 -7.61 1.34
CA LEU A 83 -10.37 -8.56 1.02
C LEU A 83 -10.76 -9.48 -0.14
N GLN A 84 -11.99 -10.00 -0.15
CA GLN A 84 -12.47 -10.84 -1.24
C GLN A 84 -12.54 -10.08 -2.57
N LYS A 85 -12.99 -8.82 -2.59
CA LYS A 85 -13.04 -7.99 -3.81
C LYS A 85 -11.65 -7.74 -4.39
N ILE A 86 -10.67 -7.40 -3.54
CA ILE A 86 -9.29 -7.19 -3.97
C ILE A 86 -8.72 -8.48 -4.57
N ASN A 87 -8.89 -9.62 -3.89
CA ASN A 87 -8.46 -10.91 -4.40
C ASN A 87 -9.10 -11.27 -5.75
N GLN A 88 -10.39 -10.96 -5.95
CA GLN A 88 -11.05 -11.14 -7.24
C GLN A 88 -10.50 -10.22 -8.34
N ARG A 89 -10.19 -8.96 -8.02
CA ARG A 89 -9.57 -8.00 -8.97
C ARG A 89 -8.18 -8.47 -9.37
N LEU A 90 -7.36 -8.90 -8.42
CA LEU A 90 -6.04 -9.47 -8.67
C LEU A 90 -6.15 -10.70 -9.58
N LYS A 91 -7.00 -11.68 -9.25
CA LYS A 91 -7.26 -12.86 -10.10
C LYS A 91 -7.65 -12.49 -11.53
N LYS A 92 -8.56 -11.53 -11.71
CA LYS A 92 -8.96 -11.03 -13.05
C LYS A 92 -7.81 -10.35 -13.79
N SER A 93 -6.92 -9.66 -13.09
CA SER A 93 -5.74 -9.01 -13.69
C SER A 93 -4.71 -10.04 -14.18
N TYR A 94 -4.46 -11.11 -13.41
CA TYR A 94 -3.57 -12.21 -13.82
C TYR A 94 -4.15 -12.96 -15.03
N LEU A 95 -5.44 -13.30 -15.00
CA LEU A 95 -6.11 -13.99 -16.11
C LEU A 95 -6.14 -13.17 -17.42
N LYS A 96 -6.16 -11.83 -17.33
CA LYS A 96 -6.04 -10.96 -18.50
C LYS A 96 -4.63 -10.96 -19.09
N ARG A 97 -3.57 -11.07 -18.28
CA ARG A 97 -2.18 -11.11 -18.76
C ARG A 97 -1.91 -12.41 -19.53
N ASP A 98 -2.41 -13.55 -19.05
CA ASP A 98 -2.22 -14.85 -19.70
C ASP A 98 -2.89 -14.93 -21.07
N LYS A 99 -4.11 -14.38 -21.21
CA LYS A 99 -4.82 -14.34 -22.51
C LYS A 99 -4.15 -13.46 -23.57
N ILE A 100 -3.36 -12.47 -23.16
CA ILE A 100 -2.59 -11.62 -24.09
C ILE A 100 -1.32 -12.35 -24.55
N SER A 101 -0.71 -13.16 -23.67
CA SER A 101 0.49 -13.93 -23.98
C SER A 101 0.25 -15.09 -24.96
N SER A 102 -0.97 -15.67 -24.99
CA SER A 102 -1.30 -16.80 -25.90
C SER A 102 -1.81 -16.38 -27.28
N ARG A 103 -1.77 -15.10 -27.64
CA ARG A 103 -2.18 -14.58 -28.98
C ARG A 103 -1.00 -14.18 -29.88
N LYS A 104 0.20 -14.70 -29.61
CA LYS A 104 1.37 -14.54 -30.48
C LYS A 104 1.70 -15.83 -31.21
#